data_AF-A0A0D2PZL8-F1
#
_entry.id   AF-A0A0D2PZL8-F1
#
_cell.length_a   1.000
_cell.length_b   1.000
_cell.length_c   1.000
_cell.angle_alpha   90.00
_cell.angle_beta   90.00
_cell.angle_gamma   90.00
#
_symmetry.space_group_name_H-M   'P 1'
#
loop_
_entity.id
_entity.type
_entity.pdbx_description
1 polymer ?
#
loop_
_entity_poly.entity_id
_entity_poly.type
_entity_poly.pdbx_seq_one_letter_code
_entity_poly.pdbx_strand_id
1 'polypeptide(L)' 'LETETNPLSVLRQAIRGVTPDIAVKARRVGKPTHQVPIEIGSTQGKAPAICWLLGASRKRPGRNMAFKLSS' A
#
# COMPACT_ATOMS: atom_id res chain seq x y z
N LEU A 1 -7.67 19.53 5.05
CA LEU A 1 -6.28 20.03 5.07
C LEU A 1 -5.78 19.98 3.64
N GLU A 2 -6.06 21.03 2.86
CA GLU A 2 -5.37 21.21 1.59
C GLU A 2 -4.00 21.77 1.93
N THR A 3 -2.95 21.03 1.59
CA THR A 3 -1.58 21.42 1.90
C THR A 3 -1.01 22.21 0.73
N GLU A 4 -0.30 23.29 1.01
CA GLU A 4 0.42 24.12 0.01
C GLU A 4 1.57 23.37 -0.70
N THR A 5 1.78 22.10 -0.33
CA THR A 5 2.78 21.23 -0.94
C THR A 5 2.31 20.65 -2.28
N ASN A 6 3.26 20.54 -3.22
CA ASN A 6 3.01 19.94 -4.52
C ASN A 6 2.33 18.55 -4.37
N PRO A 7 1.11 18.37 -4.90
CA PRO A 7 0.33 17.15 -4.71
C PRO A 7 1.02 15.91 -5.29
N LEU A 8 1.85 16.07 -6.33
CA LEU A 8 2.66 14.98 -6.88
C LEU A 8 3.74 14.51 -5.91
N SER A 9 4.31 15.42 -5.11
CA SER A 9 5.30 15.09 -4.09
C SER A 9 4.65 14.32 -2.94
N VAL A 10 3.49 14.78 -2.48
CA VAL A 10 2.71 14.13 -1.43
C VAL A 10 2.32 12.71 -1.86
N LEU A 11 1.85 12.54 -3.10
CA LEU A 11 1.50 11.22 -3.64
C LEU A 11 2.72 10.28 -3.68
N ARG A 12 3.87 10.75 -4.16
CA ARG A 12 5.10 9.95 -4.20
C ARG A 12 5.55 9.54 -2.80
N GLN A 13 5.47 10.44 -1.83
CA GLN A 13 5.80 10.15 -0.44
C GLN A 13 4.82 9.14 0.18
N ALA A 14 3.52 9.29 -0.07
CA ALA A 14 2.50 8.36 0.40
C ALA A 14 2.71 6.95 -0.17
N ILE A 15 2.97 6.83 -1.48
CA ILE A 15 3.27 5.54 -2.12
C ILE A 15 4.53 4.92 -1.51
N ARG A 16 5.60 5.71 -1.33
CA ARG A 16 6.84 5.20 -0.71
C ARG A 16 6.62 4.71 0.72
N GLY A 17 5.82 5.42 1.53
CA GLY A 17 5.52 5.01 2.91
C GLY A 17 4.67 3.75 3.01
N VAL A 18 3.83 3.46 2.02
CA VAL A 18 2.96 2.28 1.99
C VAL A 18 3.59 1.12 1.21
N THR A 19 4.71 1.35 0.51
CA THR A 19 5.42 0.31 -0.25
C THR A 19 6.08 -0.66 0.74
N PRO A 20 5.69 -1.95 0.73
CA PRO A 20 6.36 -2.94 1.55
C PRO A 20 7.70 -3.34 0.92
N ASP A 21 8.73 -3.46 1.75
CA ASP A 21 10.04 -4.00 1.34
C ASP A 21 10.09 -5.53 1.46
N ILE A 22 9.26 -6.11 2.35
CA ILE A 22 9.20 -7.55 2.63
C ILE A 22 7.75 -8.03 2.56
N ALA A 23 7.51 -9.12 1.83
CA ALA A 23 6.26 -9.86 1.84
C ALA A 23 6.45 -11.22 2.50
N VAL A 24 5.37 -11.77 3.04
CA VAL A 24 5.34 -13.14 3.51
C VAL A 24 4.63 -14.01 2.50
N LYS A 25 5.27 -15.10 2.08
CA LYS A 25 4.66 -16.13 1.23
C LYS A 25 4.54 -17.44 2.00
N ALA A 26 3.36 -18.04 1.94
CA ALA A 26 3.16 -19.37 2.51
C ALA A 26 3.95 -20.41 1.69
N ARG A 27 4.80 -21.18 2.36
CA ARG A 27 5.56 -22.29 1.79
C ARG A 27 5.34 -23.53 2.63
N ARG A 28 4.99 -24.64 1.98
CA ARG A 28 4.86 -25.93 2.64
C ARG A 28 6.21 -26.61 2.67
N VAL A 29 6.72 -26.91 3.87
CA VAL A 29 7.96 -27.66 4.07
C VAL A 29 7.61 -28.86 4.93
N GLY A 30 7.49 -30.03 4.31
CA GLY A 30 6.98 -31.22 4.99
C GLY A 30 5.49 -31.14 5.30
N LYS A 31 5.11 -31.34 6.57
CA LYS A 31 3.70 -31.38 7.01
C LYS A 31 3.10 -29.99 7.30
N PRO A 32 3.75 -29.06 8.03
CA PRO A 32 3.21 -27.72 8.28
C PRO A 32 3.48 -26.72 7.15
N THR A 33 2.62 -25.70 7.06
CA THR A 33 2.78 -24.54 6.18
C THR A 33 3.47 -23.44 6.96
N HIS A 34 4.65 -23.01 6.49
CA HIS A 34 5.42 -21.92 7.10
C HIS A 34 5.28 -20.63 6.31
N GLN A 35 5.36 -19.52 7.01
CA GLN A 35 5.42 -18.18 6.43
C GLN A 35 6.88 -17.83 6.15
N VAL A 36 7.24 -17.72 4.86
CA VAL A 36 8.61 -17.40 4.43
C VAL A 36 8.65 -15.93 4.01
N PRO A 37 9.51 -15.10 4.64
CA PRO A 37 9.73 -13.73 4.21
C PRO A 37 10.47 -13.72 2.86
N ILE A 38 10.04 -12.83 1.97
CA ILE A 38 10.59 -12.63 0.64
C ILE A 38 10.73 -11.12 0.43
N GLU A 39 11.89 -10.70 -0.03
CA GLU A 39 12.14 -9.30 -0.43
C GLU A 39 11.32 -8.97 -1.68
N ILE A 40 10.65 -7.82 -1.65
CA ILE A 40 9.84 -7.34 -2.77
C ILE A 40 10.70 -6.38 -3.59
N GLY A 41 10.79 -6.63 -4.90
CA GLY A 41 11.45 -5.69 -5.80
C GLY A 41 10.74 -4.33 -5.82
N SER A 42 11.50 -3.24 -5.96
CA SER A 42 10.97 -1.86 -5.94
C SER A 42 9.86 -1.57 -6.96
N THR A 43 9.83 -2.27 -8.08
CA THR A 43 8.74 -2.21 -9.06
C THR A 43 7.50 -2.99 -8.61
N GLN A 44 7.70 -4.13 -7.97
CA GLN A 44 6.62 -5.02 -7.52
C GLN A 44 5.88 -4.47 -6.30
N GLY A 45 6.55 -3.71 -5.42
CA GLY A 45 5.96 -3.13 -4.22
C GLY A 45 4.98 -1.96 -4.48
N LYS A 46 5.09 -1.29 -5.63
CA LYS A 46 4.24 -0.13 -5.98
C LYS A 46 2.78 -0.52 -6.21
N ALA A 47 2.54 -1.64 -6.90
CA ALA A 47 1.20 -2.12 -7.20
C ALA A 47 0.37 -2.45 -5.93
N PRO A 48 0.85 -3.27 -4.97
CA PRO A 48 0.13 -3.52 -3.74
C PRO A 48 -0.03 -2.26 -2.90
N ALA A 49 0.95 -1.34 -2.89
CA ALA A 49 0.82 -0.08 -2.17
C ALA A 49 -0.36 0.76 -2.67
N ILE A 50 -0.52 0.89 -3.99
CA ILE A 50 -1.66 1.59 -4.60
C ILE A 50 -2.97 0.85 -4.30
N CYS A 51 -3.00 -0.47 -4.41
CA CYS A 51 -4.18 -1.27 -4.08
C CYS A 51 -4.61 -1.10 -2.62
N TRP A 52 -3.66 -1.04 -1.68
CA TRP A 52 -3.94 -0.80 -0.27
C TRP A 52 -4.46 0.61 -0.02
N LEU A 53 -3.86 1.63 -0.63
CA LEU A 53 -4.36 3.01 -0.54
C LEU A 53 -5.80 3.13 -1.04
N LEU A 54 -6.10 2.54 -2.21
CA LEU A 54 -7.46 2.53 -2.76
C LEU A 54 -8.43 1.73 -1.88
N GLY A 55 -8.02 0.56 -1.41
CA GLY A 55 -8.83 -0.29 -0.53
C GLY A 55 -9.14 0.38 0.81
N ALA A 56 -8.14 1.01 1.43
CA ALA A 56 -8.31 1.78 2.66
C ALA A 56 -9.25 2.97 2.42
N SER A 57 -9.04 3.72 1.34
CA SER A 57 -9.86 4.89 1.01
C SER A 57 -11.31 4.51 0.74
N ARG A 58 -11.57 3.38 0.07
CA ARG A 58 -12.94 2.90 -0.18
C ARG A 58 -13.69 2.53 1.10
N LYS A 59 -12.97 1.98 2.09
CA LYS A 59 -13.55 1.59 3.40
C LYS A 59 -13.81 2.79 4.32
N ARG A 60 -13.25 3.97 4.03
CA ARG A 60 -13.45 5.16 4.87
C ARG A 60 -14.88 5.70 4.76
N PRO A 61 -15.45 6.26 5.85
CA PRO A 61 -16.69 7.01 5.80
C PRO A 61 -16.48 8.32 5.03
N GLY A 62 -17.50 8.76 4.27
CA GLY A 62 -17.43 9.97 3.46
C GLY A 62 -18.30 9.90 2.21
N ARG A 63 -18.67 11.06 1.66
CA ARG A 63 -19.65 11.15 0.56
C ARG A 63 -19.05 10.92 -0.82
N ASN A 64 -17.84 11.41 -1.07
CA ASN A 64 -17.18 11.31 -2.37
C ASN A 64 -15.82 10.59 -2.26
N MET A 65 -15.47 9.79 -3.27
CA MET A 65 -14.19 9.08 -3.34
C MET A 65 -13.00 10.05 -3.35
N ALA A 66 -13.14 11.21 -4.00
CA ALA A 66 -12.13 12.26 -4.00
C ALA A 66 -11.79 12.72 -2.58
N PHE A 67 -12.83 12.95 -1.76
CA PHE A 67 -12.67 13.33 -0.35
C PHE A 67 -12.04 12.19 0.48
N LYS A 68 -12.43 10.94 0.22
CA LYS A 68 -11.89 9.77 0.93
C LYS A 68 -10.40 9.51 0.63
N LEU A 69 -9.97 9.85 -0.59
CA LEU A 69 -8.57 9.74 -1.03
C LEU A 69 -7.70 10.90 -0.53
N SER A 70 -8.26 12.09 -0.40
CA SER A 70 -7.54 13.27 0.08
C SER A 70 -7.44 13.35 1.60
N SER A 71 -8.35 12.70 2.31
CA SER A 71 -8.41 12.69 3.78
C SER A 71 -7.42 11.72 4.43
#